data_AF-A0A7V5STN5-F1
#
_entry.id   AF-A0A7V5STN5-F1
#
_cell.length_a   1.000
_cell.length_b   1.000
_cell.length_c   1.000
_cell.angle_alpha   90.00
_cell.angle_beta   90.00
_cell.angle_gamma   90.00
#
_symmetry.space_group_name_H-M   'P 1'
#
loop_
_entity.id
_entity.type
_entity.pdbx_description
1 polymer ?
#
loop_
_entity_poly.entity_id
_entity_poly.type
_entity_poly.pdbx_seq_one_letter_code
_entity_poly.pdbx_strand_id
1 'polypeptide(L)'
;MNNIHPTAILDGNIKLKDNITIKPYTVIEGDIEIGSNCIIGPFAHITGWVKIGDNTKIYSGASIGEDPQDYTFNGEKGLVVIGSNCLIREGVTIHTPVNGQNGEKTIIGNNVFMMAYSHAAHNVKIGDNTVIANCSLLAG
;
A
#
# COMPACT_ATOMS: atom_id res chain seq x y z
N MET A 1 -9.91 2.67 -19.70
CA MET A 1 -9.36 4.04 -19.53
C MET A 1 -9.32 4.33 -18.04
N ASN A 2 -8.29 5.03 -17.57
CA ASN A 2 -8.16 5.36 -16.14
C ASN A 2 -9.11 6.49 -15.75
N ASN A 3 -9.67 6.42 -14.55
CA ASN A 3 -10.58 7.40 -13.96
C ASN A 3 -9.94 8.00 -12.71
N ILE A 4 -9.24 9.12 -12.88
CA ILE A 4 -8.50 9.78 -11.81
C ILE A 4 -9.28 11.04 -11.44
N HIS A 5 -9.68 11.15 -10.17
CA HIS A 5 -10.39 12.32 -9.70
C HIS A 5 -9.50 13.58 -9.79
N PRO A 6 -10.02 14.76 -10.20
CA PRO A 6 -9.22 15.97 -10.37
C PRO A 6 -8.52 16.49 -9.11
N THR A 7 -8.96 16.07 -7.92
CA THR A 7 -8.34 16.45 -6.63
C THR A 7 -7.34 15.42 -6.12
N ALA A 8 -7.10 14.33 -6.85
CA ALA A 8 -6.04 13.40 -6.52
C ALA A 8 -4.68 14.01 -6.88
N ILE A 9 -3.70 13.85 -6.00
CA ILE A 9 -2.33 14.32 -6.20
C ILE A 9 -1.47 13.12 -6.56
N LEU A 10 -0.85 13.15 -7.73
CA LEU A 10 0.10 12.15 -8.20
C LEU A 10 1.44 12.85 -8.44
N ASP A 11 2.47 12.51 -7.67
CA ASP A 11 3.80 13.11 -7.77
C ASP A 11 4.92 12.06 -7.85
N GLY A 12 5.96 12.31 -8.65
CA GLY A 12 7.04 11.36 -8.89
C GLY A 12 6.78 10.33 -10.00
N ASN A 13 7.36 9.14 -9.88
CA ASN A 13 7.33 8.07 -10.88
C ASN A 13 6.13 7.14 -10.66
N ILE A 14 4.97 7.54 -11.17
CA ILE A 14 3.72 6.80 -11.00
C ILE A 14 3.37 6.01 -12.27
N LYS A 15 3.47 4.69 -12.18
CA LYS A 15 3.12 3.76 -13.27
C LYS A 15 1.76 3.12 -13.01
N LEU A 16 0.76 3.55 -13.77
CA LEU A 16 -0.59 3.00 -13.74
C LEU A 16 -0.81 2.07 -14.93
N LYS A 17 -1.30 0.86 -14.70
CA LYS A 17 -1.85 0.02 -15.77
C LYS A 17 -3.25 0.47 -16.18
N ASP A 18 -4.08 -0.45 -16.67
CA ASP A 18 -5.39 -0.18 -17.25
C ASP A 18 -6.54 -0.19 -16.23
N ASN A 19 -7.55 0.65 -16.48
CA ASN A 19 -8.82 0.69 -15.75
C ASN A 19 -8.67 1.00 -14.25
N ILE A 20 -7.67 1.80 -13.90
CA ILE A 20 -7.48 2.29 -12.54
C ILE A 20 -8.53 3.34 -12.21
N THR A 21 -9.09 3.27 -10.99
CA THR A 21 -9.89 4.34 -10.42
C THR A 21 -9.18 4.95 -9.22
N ILE A 22 -8.93 6.25 -9.23
CA ILE A 22 -8.37 7.01 -8.10
C ILE A 22 -9.43 8.02 -7.64
N LYS A 23 -9.79 7.96 -6.36
CA LYS A 23 -10.88 8.75 -5.77
C LYS A 23 -10.39 10.12 -5.26
N PRO A 24 -11.31 11.02 -4.83
CA PRO A 24 -10.94 12.37 -4.41
C PRO A 24 -9.93 12.41 -3.27
N TYR A 25 -9.01 13.37 -3.32
CA TYR A 25 -8.05 13.66 -2.24
C TYR A 25 -7.11 12.50 -1.89
N THR A 26 -6.99 11.51 -2.76
CA THR A 26 -5.91 10.52 -2.69
C THR A 26 -4.59 11.21 -3.00
N VAL A 27 -3.55 10.91 -2.23
CA VAL A 27 -2.17 11.33 -2.50
C VAL A 27 -1.35 10.08 -2.84
N ILE A 28 -0.71 10.10 -4.00
CA ILE A 28 0.20 9.05 -4.45
C ILE A 28 1.52 9.72 -4.83
N GLU A 29 2.59 9.44 -4.09
CA GLU A 29 3.88 10.10 -4.30
C GLU A 29 5.05 9.11 -4.25
N GLY A 30 6.12 9.36 -5.00
CA GLY A 30 7.32 8.51 -4.99
C GLY A 30 7.44 7.60 -6.22
N ASP A 31 7.83 6.34 -6.03
CA ASP A 31 8.05 5.34 -7.09
C ASP A 31 7.00 4.25 -6.96
N ILE A 32 5.88 4.39 -7.67
CA ILE A 32 4.67 3.60 -7.43
C ILE A 32 4.26 2.86 -8.69
N GLU A 33 3.98 1.56 -8.57
CA GLU A 33 3.42 0.75 -9.66
C GLU A 33 2.07 0.17 -9.23
N ILE A 34 1.01 0.44 -10.00
CA ILE A 34 -0.35 -0.02 -9.71
C ILE A 34 -0.87 -0.88 -10.88
N GLY A 35 -1.21 -2.12 -10.55
CA GLY A 35 -1.77 -3.14 -11.45
C GLY A 35 -3.18 -2.82 -11.95
N SER A 36 -3.66 -3.53 -12.97
CA SER A 36 -4.90 -3.22 -13.67
C SER A 36 -6.14 -3.39 -12.77
N ASN A 37 -7.22 -2.66 -13.08
CA ASN A 37 -8.50 -2.71 -12.38
C ASN A 37 -8.44 -2.38 -10.87
N CYS A 38 -7.38 -1.71 -10.40
CA CYS A 38 -7.32 -1.28 -9.02
C CYS A 38 -8.24 -0.09 -8.74
N ILE A 39 -8.70 -0.02 -7.49
CA ILE A 39 -9.49 1.11 -7.00
C ILE A 39 -8.79 1.66 -5.76
N ILE A 40 -8.40 2.93 -5.81
CA ILE A 40 -7.80 3.65 -4.68
C ILE A 40 -8.83 4.62 -4.11
N GLY A 41 -9.20 4.39 -2.86
CA GLY A 41 -10.21 5.12 -2.12
C GLY A 41 -9.81 6.55 -1.78
N PRO A 42 -10.80 7.41 -1.42
CA PRO A 42 -10.52 8.81 -1.14
C PRO A 42 -9.65 8.95 0.11
N PHE A 43 -8.85 10.00 0.19
CA PHE A 43 -7.95 10.26 1.33
C PHE A 43 -6.93 9.14 1.60
N ALA A 44 -6.77 8.14 0.72
CA ALA A 44 -5.67 7.20 0.84
C ALA A 44 -4.35 7.92 0.53
N HIS A 45 -3.30 7.55 1.25
CA HIS A 45 -1.95 8.06 1.04
C HIS A 45 -1.01 6.89 0.74
N ILE A 46 -0.38 6.95 -0.42
CA ILE A 46 0.52 5.90 -0.92
C ILE A 46 1.84 6.60 -1.25
N THR A 47 2.91 6.28 -0.53
CA THR A 47 4.18 6.99 -0.62
C THR A 47 5.38 6.04 -0.70
N GLY A 48 6.57 6.57 -0.99
CA GLY A 48 7.81 5.80 -1.00
C GLY A 48 7.96 4.89 -2.23
N TRP A 49 8.28 3.60 -2.01
CA TRP A 49 8.40 2.60 -3.08
C TRP A 49 7.38 1.48 -2.89
N VAL A 50 6.33 1.47 -3.71
CA VAL A 50 5.19 0.56 -3.55
C VAL A 50 4.82 -0.09 -4.87
N LYS A 51 4.57 -1.40 -4.83
CA LYS A 51 3.98 -2.16 -5.94
C LYS A 51 2.66 -2.76 -5.51
N ILE A 52 1.61 -2.54 -6.29
CA ILE A 52 0.25 -3.03 -6.03
C ILE A 52 -0.18 -3.93 -7.20
N GLY A 53 -0.58 -5.16 -6.89
CA GLY A 53 -1.07 -6.14 -7.86
C GLY A 53 -2.45 -5.82 -8.42
N ASP A 54 -2.86 -6.56 -9.43
CA ASP A 54 -4.11 -6.30 -10.17
C ASP A 54 -5.35 -6.57 -9.30
N ASN A 55 -6.47 -5.90 -9.62
CA ASN A 55 -7.76 -6.03 -8.93
C ASN A 55 -7.73 -5.77 -7.41
N THR A 56 -6.72 -5.05 -6.92
CA THR A 56 -6.64 -4.67 -5.52
C THR A 56 -7.44 -3.39 -5.25
N LYS A 57 -8.19 -3.39 -4.15
CA LYS A 57 -8.97 -2.23 -3.70
C LYS A 57 -8.44 -1.73 -2.37
N ILE A 58 -8.01 -0.48 -2.38
CA ILE A 58 -7.60 0.27 -1.19
C ILE A 58 -8.75 1.21 -0.83
N TYR A 59 -9.18 1.17 0.43
CA TYR A 59 -10.30 1.97 0.94
C TYR A 59 -9.82 3.28 1.55
N SER A 60 -10.77 4.05 2.06
CA SER A 60 -10.54 5.43 2.53
C SER A 60 -9.51 5.52 3.64
N GLY A 61 -8.61 6.50 3.55
CA GLY A 61 -7.69 6.82 4.65
C GLY A 61 -6.63 5.74 4.96
N ALA A 62 -6.44 4.75 4.08
CA ALA A 62 -5.31 3.83 4.21
C ALA A 62 -3.98 4.58 3.96
N SER A 63 -2.94 4.23 4.71
CA SER A 63 -1.60 4.79 4.58
C SER A 63 -0.60 3.66 4.27
N ILE A 64 0.08 3.77 3.13
CA ILE A 64 0.89 2.67 2.57
C ILE A 64 2.24 3.21 2.13
N GLY A 65 3.31 2.56 2.57
CA GLY A 65 4.68 2.87 2.19
C GLY A 65 5.36 3.95 3.02
N GLU A 66 4.67 4.47 4.05
CA GLU A 66 5.26 5.36 5.05
C GLU A 66 6.46 4.74 5.76
N ASP A 67 7.31 5.61 6.30
CA ASP A 67 8.46 5.26 7.12
C ASP A 67 8.08 4.32 8.27
N PRO A 68 8.95 3.36 8.63
CA PRO A 68 8.67 2.42 9.69
C PRO A 68 8.73 3.11 11.05
N GLN A 69 7.94 2.59 12.01
CA GLN A 69 7.97 3.06 13.40
C GLN A 69 9.11 2.38 14.19
N ASP A 70 10.33 2.52 13.69
CA ASP A 70 11.55 1.93 14.27
C ASP A 70 12.64 3.00 14.45
N TYR A 71 13.20 3.12 15.65
CA TYR A 71 14.22 4.12 16.00
C TYR A 71 15.56 3.94 15.27
N THR A 72 15.79 2.77 14.67
CA THR A 72 17.01 2.45 13.93
C THR A 72 16.90 2.79 12.45
N PHE A 73 15.71 3.14 11.95
CA PHE A 73 15.51 3.50 10.56
C PHE A 73 16.16 4.84 10.21
N ASN A 74 16.97 4.84 9.16
CA ASN A 74 17.77 6.00 8.72
C ASN A 74 17.42 6.48 7.30
N GLY A 75 16.16 6.32 6.87
CA GLY A 75 15.71 6.78 5.54
C GLY A 75 16.14 5.85 4.40
N GLU A 76 16.36 4.56 4.69
CA GLU A 76 16.72 3.60 3.65
C GLU A 76 15.57 3.36 2.67
N LYS A 77 15.91 3.22 1.38
CA LYS A 77 14.92 2.87 0.36
C LYS A 77 14.47 1.42 0.55
N GLY A 78 13.24 1.23 1.02
CA GLY A 78 12.57 -0.06 1.17
C GLY A 78 11.40 -0.23 0.22
N LEU A 79 11.04 -1.48 -0.12
CA LEU A 79 9.93 -1.79 -1.01
C LEU A 79 8.76 -2.44 -0.25
N VAL A 80 7.56 -1.88 -0.43
CA VAL A 80 6.29 -2.52 -0.08
C VAL A 80 5.71 -3.20 -1.31
N VAL A 81 5.33 -4.47 -1.17
CA VAL A 81 4.66 -5.24 -2.22
C VAL A 81 3.29 -5.69 -1.72
N ILE A 82 2.24 -5.30 -2.43
CA ILE A 82 0.87 -5.77 -2.23
C ILE A 82 0.47 -6.59 -3.44
N GLY A 83 0.01 -7.82 -3.22
CA GLY A 83 -0.41 -8.74 -4.28
C GLY A 83 -1.73 -8.34 -4.95
N SER A 84 -2.25 -9.27 -5.73
CA SER A 84 -3.50 -9.10 -6.48
C SER A 84 -4.73 -9.48 -5.65
N ASN A 85 -5.89 -8.96 -6.05
CA ASN A 85 -7.20 -9.24 -5.45
C ASN A 85 -7.27 -8.95 -3.94
N CYS A 86 -6.52 -7.97 -3.45
CA CYS A 86 -6.54 -7.62 -2.05
C CYS A 86 -7.63 -6.60 -1.72
N LEU A 87 -8.17 -6.68 -0.51
CA LEU A 87 -9.07 -5.69 0.06
C LEU A 87 -8.37 -5.05 1.27
N ILE A 88 -7.92 -3.81 1.11
CA ILE A 88 -7.22 -3.04 2.14
C ILE A 88 -8.18 -1.99 2.69
N ARG A 89 -8.81 -2.30 3.82
CA ARG A 89 -9.92 -1.51 4.39
C ARG A 89 -9.46 -0.17 4.98
N GLU A 90 -10.43 0.55 5.52
CA GLU A 90 -10.29 1.93 6.00
C GLU A 90 -9.23 2.02 7.09
N GLY A 91 -8.36 3.04 7.01
CA GLY A 91 -7.35 3.30 8.03
C GLY A 91 -6.29 2.21 8.20
N VAL A 92 -6.17 1.26 7.27
CA VAL A 92 -5.08 0.27 7.30
C VAL A 92 -3.74 0.96 7.09
N THR A 93 -2.73 0.51 7.83
CA THR A 93 -1.34 1.00 7.72
C THR A 93 -0.40 -0.12 7.29
N ILE A 94 0.47 0.13 6.31
CA ILE A 94 1.46 -0.83 5.80
C ILE A 94 2.78 -0.07 5.60
N HIS A 95 3.81 -0.42 6.37
CA HIS A 95 5.07 0.35 6.40
C HIS A 95 6.18 -0.27 5.57
N THR A 96 7.07 0.58 5.05
CA THR A 96 8.31 0.18 4.38
C THR A 96 9.22 -0.62 5.33
N PRO A 97 10.07 -1.56 4.85
CA PRO A 97 11.01 -2.29 5.70
C PRO A 97 12.11 -1.38 6.27
N VAL A 98 12.73 -1.78 7.39
CA VAL A 98 13.86 -1.05 7.99
C VAL A 98 15.16 -1.24 7.18
N ASN A 99 15.47 -2.46 6.74
CA ASN A 99 16.72 -2.77 6.02
C ASN A 99 16.49 -2.96 4.51
N GLY A 100 15.81 -1.99 3.89
CA GLY A 100 15.44 -2.05 2.46
C GLY A 100 16.64 -2.21 1.51
N GLN A 101 17.80 -1.64 1.86
CA GLN A 101 19.02 -1.76 1.04
C GLN A 101 19.56 -3.19 0.97
N ASN A 102 19.26 -4.02 1.98
CA ASN A 102 19.62 -5.45 2.01
C ASN A 102 18.64 -6.32 1.21
N GLY A 103 17.71 -5.70 0.48
CA GLY A 103 16.69 -6.39 -0.31
C GLY A 103 15.49 -6.86 0.50
N GLU A 104 15.38 -6.46 1.78
CA GLU A 104 14.20 -6.73 2.58
C GLU A 104 12.98 -5.97 2.06
N LYS A 105 11.80 -6.51 2.33
CA LYS A 105 10.51 -6.03 1.82
C LYS A 105 9.43 -6.27 2.86
N THR A 106 8.46 -5.37 2.90
CA THR A 106 7.15 -5.66 3.50
C THR A 106 6.26 -6.25 2.41
N ILE A 107 5.69 -7.43 2.66
CA ILE A 107 4.96 -8.20 1.65
C ILE A 107 3.55 -8.51 2.16
N ILE A 108 2.56 -8.14 1.35
CA ILE A 108 1.18 -8.58 1.45
C ILE A 108 0.91 -9.45 0.23
N GLY A 109 0.57 -10.73 0.44
CA GLY A 109 0.32 -11.70 -0.62
C GLY A 109 -0.93 -11.41 -1.45
N ASN A 110 -1.41 -12.42 -2.18
CA ASN A 110 -2.62 -12.35 -2.99
C ASN A 110 -3.87 -12.70 -2.18
N ASN A 111 -5.03 -12.21 -2.61
CA ASN A 111 -6.33 -12.52 -1.99
C ASN A 111 -6.35 -12.20 -0.48
N VAL A 112 -5.63 -11.17 -0.04
CA VAL A 112 -5.59 -10.77 1.36
C VAL A 112 -6.73 -9.80 1.66
N PHE A 113 -7.46 -10.05 2.74
CA PHE A 113 -8.47 -9.15 3.26
C PHE A 113 -8.00 -8.55 4.59
N MET A 114 -7.48 -7.33 4.54
CA MET A 114 -7.11 -6.54 5.71
C MET A 114 -8.29 -5.67 6.12
N MET A 115 -8.89 -5.95 7.27
CA MET A 115 -10.00 -5.17 7.83
C MET A 115 -9.55 -3.86 8.45
N ALA A 116 -10.51 -2.98 8.75
CA ALA A 116 -10.22 -1.59 9.10
C ALA A 116 -9.30 -1.47 10.33
N TYR A 117 -8.39 -0.51 10.26
CA TYR A 117 -7.39 -0.21 11.29
C TYR A 117 -6.42 -1.36 11.61
N SER A 118 -6.31 -2.38 10.75
CA SER A 118 -5.21 -3.33 10.85
C SER A 118 -3.87 -2.68 10.46
N HIS A 119 -2.80 -3.20 11.02
CA HIS A 119 -1.45 -2.67 10.86
C HIS A 119 -0.48 -3.77 10.45
N ALA A 120 0.29 -3.51 9.40
CA ALA A 120 1.48 -4.26 9.04
C ALA A 120 2.70 -3.36 9.23
N ALA A 121 3.49 -3.66 10.26
CA ALA A 121 4.77 -2.99 10.48
C ALA A 121 5.76 -3.28 9.35
N HIS A 122 6.97 -2.73 9.50
CA HIS A 122 8.11 -3.02 8.64
C HIS A 122 8.39 -4.52 8.55
N ASN A 123 8.95 -4.97 7.43
CA ASN A 123 9.47 -6.34 7.25
C ASN A 123 8.46 -7.50 7.31
N VAL A 124 7.20 -7.22 7.64
CA VAL A 124 6.13 -8.22 7.72
C VAL A 124 5.94 -8.94 6.37
N LYS A 125 5.64 -10.24 6.44
CA LYS A 125 5.28 -11.06 5.28
C LYS A 125 3.95 -11.77 5.53
N ILE A 126 2.87 -11.24 4.98
CA ILE A 126 1.54 -11.86 4.99
C ILE A 126 1.40 -12.73 3.74
N GLY A 127 1.05 -14.01 3.94
CA GLY A 127 0.83 -14.96 2.86
C GLY A 127 -0.52 -14.79 2.16
N ASP A 128 -0.70 -15.55 1.08
CA ASP A 128 -1.91 -15.53 0.27
C ASP A 128 -3.14 -16.07 1.02
N ASN A 129 -4.34 -15.62 0.63
CA ASN A 129 -5.63 -16.05 1.17
C ASN A 129 -5.78 -15.81 2.70
N THR A 130 -5.17 -14.74 3.18
CA THR A 130 -5.19 -14.36 4.60
C THR A 130 -6.29 -13.35 4.90
N VAL A 131 -6.93 -13.50 6.06
CA VAL A 131 -7.84 -12.49 6.62
C VAL A 131 -7.20 -11.91 7.87
N ILE A 132 -7.06 -10.58 7.92
CA ILE A 132 -6.60 -9.84 9.09
C ILE A 132 -7.78 -9.06 9.64
N ALA A 133 -8.23 -9.41 10.84
CA ALA A 133 -9.40 -8.81 11.47
C ALA A 133 -9.14 -7.35 11.87
N ASN A 134 -10.22 -6.62 12.15
CA ASN A 134 -10.16 -5.22 12.57
C ASN A 134 -9.16 -5.01 13.70
N CYS A 135 -8.39 -3.93 13.63
CA CYS A 135 -7.43 -3.56 14.67
C CYS A 135 -6.38 -4.64 15.02
N SER A 136 -6.14 -5.61 14.14
CA SER A 136 -5.04 -6.56 14.33
C SER A 136 -3.72 -5.87 13.98
N LEU A 137 -2.76 -5.87 14.92
CA LEU A 137 -1.50 -5.15 14.81
C LEU A 137 -0.33 -6.13 14.71
N LEU A 138 0.32 -6.18 13.55
CA LEU A 138 1.47 -7.04 13.30
C LEU A 138 2.76 -6.24 13.49
N ALA A 139 3.60 -6.65 14.44
CA ALA A 139 4.93 -6.08 14.66
C ALA A 139 5.92 -6.53 13.57
N GLY A 140 7.05 -5.81 13.48
CA GLY A 140 8.11 -6.01 12.48
C GLY A 140 9.30 -6.82 12.96
#